data_AF-A0A0W0C5P2-F1
#
_entry.id   AF-A0A0W0C5P2-F1
#
_cell.length_a   1.000
_cell.length_b   1.000
_cell.length_c   1.000
_cell.angle_alpha   90.00
_cell.angle_beta   90.00
_cell.angle_gamma   90.00
#
_symmetry.space_group_name_H-M   'P 1'
#
loop_
_entity.id
_entity.type
_entity.pdbx_description
1 polymer ?
#
loop_
_entity_poly.entity_id
_entity_poly.type
_entity_poly.pdbx_seq_one_letter_code
_entity_poly.pdbx_strand_id
1 'polypeptide(L)'
;MLNLLNTLFLNVISNDVPTPYGIYFQDSATPNQEDTDTSVVVPVDTHIRFVVTGADVIHDFAIPSLGIKVDANPGRLNQVSALIQREGVFYGQCSELTRC
;
A
#
# COMPACT_ATOMS: atom_id res chain seq x y z
N MET A 1 -41.18 2.45 8.08
CA MET A 1 -40.23 1.39 8.50
C MET A 1 -39.10 1.17 7.48
N LEU A 2 -39.34 1.29 6.17
CA LEU A 2 -38.32 1.13 5.11
C LEU A 2 -37.23 2.22 5.08
N ASN A 3 -37.52 3.45 5.52
CA ASN A 3 -36.52 4.54 5.51
C ASN A 3 -35.39 4.36 6.53
N LEU A 4 -35.65 3.69 7.65
CA LEU A 4 -34.65 3.41 8.70
C LEU A 4 -33.71 2.28 8.29
N LEU A 5 -34.21 1.26 7.60
CA LEU A 5 -33.40 0.19 7.03
C LEU A 5 -32.48 0.71 5.92
N ASN A 6 -32.99 1.54 5.00
CA ASN A 6 -32.14 2.12 3.95
C ASN A 6 -31.09 3.08 4.50
N THR A 7 -31.40 3.86 5.54
CA THR A 7 -30.38 4.72 6.19
C THR A 7 -29.40 3.92 7.03
N LEU A 8 -29.80 2.85 7.71
CA LEU A 8 -28.87 1.94 8.40
C LEU A 8 -27.96 1.22 7.40
N PHE A 9 -28.47 0.70 6.28
CA PHE A 9 -27.65 0.07 5.25
C PHE A 9 -26.69 1.07 4.59
N LEU A 10 -27.13 2.28 4.25
CA LEU A 10 -26.24 3.31 3.70
C LEU A 10 -25.21 3.81 4.72
N ASN A 11 -25.55 3.89 6.01
CA ASN A 11 -24.60 4.26 7.06
C ASN A 11 -23.61 3.14 7.38
N VAL A 12 -24.01 1.86 7.28
CA VAL A 12 -23.08 0.72 7.36
C VAL A 12 -22.12 0.77 6.18
N ILE A 13 -22.62 0.89 4.95
CA ILE A 13 -21.75 1.01 3.75
C ILE A 13 -20.86 2.27 3.83
N SER A 14 -21.34 3.40 4.37
CA SER A 14 -20.55 4.63 4.50
C SER A 14 -19.55 4.63 5.66
N ASN A 15 -19.75 3.80 6.69
CA ASN A 15 -18.74 3.56 7.73
C ASN A 15 -17.79 2.41 7.35
N ASP A 16 -18.21 1.53 6.44
CA ASP A 16 -17.42 0.45 5.83
C ASP A 16 -16.65 0.90 4.58
N VAL A 17 -16.80 2.16 4.14
CA VAL A 17 -15.80 2.82 3.30
C VAL A 17 -14.86 3.47 4.30
N PRO A 18 -13.77 2.80 4.71
CA PRO A 18 -12.80 3.46 5.55
C PRO A 18 -12.27 4.60 4.67
N THR A 19 -11.91 5.71 5.30
CA THR A 19 -10.89 6.60 4.72
C THR A 19 -9.88 5.74 3.94
N PRO A 20 -9.67 5.95 2.63
CA PRO A 20 -9.01 4.97 1.77
C PRO A 20 -7.71 4.50 2.44
N TYR A 21 -7.71 3.25 2.89
CA TYR A 21 -6.53 2.64 3.49
C TYR A 21 -5.53 2.48 2.36
N GLY A 22 -4.40 3.16 2.48
CA GLY A 22 -3.45 3.33 1.39
C GLY A 22 -2.05 2.95 1.83
N ILE A 23 -1.37 2.20 0.98
CA ILE A 23 0.08 2.13 0.99
C ILE A 23 0.56 3.29 0.11
N TYR A 24 1.30 4.21 0.71
CA TYR A 24 2.00 5.28 -0.01
C TYR A 24 3.45 4.81 -0.15
N PHE A 25 3.90 4.67 -1.40
CA PHE A 25 5.24 4.21 -1.69
C PHE A 25 5.94 5.24 -2.56
N GLN A 26 6.93 5.89 -1.97
CA GLN A 26 7.62 6.99 -2.62
C GLN A 26 8.92 6.51 -3.29
N ASP A 27 9.11 6.96 -4.54
CA ASP A 27 10.43 6.99 -5.17
C ASP A 27 11.20 8.21 -4.61
N SER A 28 12.43 8.01 -4.17
CA SER A 28 13.18 8.93 -3.29
C SER A 28 13.59 10.28 -3.92
N ALA A 29 12.93 10.72 -5.00
CA ALA A 29 13.23 11.95 -5.70
C ALA A 29 12.90 13.23 -4.89
N THR A 30 12.04 13.17 -3.87
CA THR A 30 11.67 14.32 -3.01
C THR A 30 11.77 14.02 -1.51
N PRO A 31 12.93 14.28 -0.87
CA PRO A 31 13.20 13.89 0.53
C PRO A 31 12.31 14.51 1.62
N ASN A 32 11.44 15.46 1.27
CA ASN A 32 10.71 16.30 2.21
C ASN A 32 9.19 16.00 2.27
N GLN A 33 8.69 15.07 1.46
CA GLN A 33 7.26 14.74 1.42
C GLN A 33 7.10 13.23 1.38
N GLU A 34 6.54 12.64 2.43
CA GLU A 34 6.13 11.22 2.47
C GLU A 34 4.80 10.97 1.73
N ASP A 35 4.23 12.00 1.11
CA ASP A 35 2.97 11.91 0.38
C ASP A 35 3.20 11.63 -1.10
N THR A 36 2.48 10.64 -1.62
CA THR A 36 2.38 10.35 -3.05
C THR A 36 1.04 10.84 -3.58
N ASP A 37 0.99 11.21 -4.87
CA ASP A 37 -0.26 11.65 -5.52
C ASP A 37 -1.34 10.57 -5.51
N THR A 38 -0.92 9.30 -5.51
CA THR A 38 -1.80 8.13 -5.52
C THR A 38 -1.36 7.09 -4.51
N SER A 39 -2.33 6.45 -3.85
CA SER A 39 -2.09 5.36 -2.91
C SER A 39 -2.52 4.01 -3.45
N VAL A 40 -1.87 2.95 -2.97
CA VAL A 40 -2.23 1.56 -3.26
C VAL A 40 -3.17 1.06 -2.18
N VAL A 41 -4.42 0.81 -2.52
CA VAL A 41 -5.46 0.37 -1.58
C VAL A 41 -5.51 -1.16 -1.50
N VAL A 42 -5.41 -1.74 -0.30
CA VAL A 42 -5.31 -3.20 -0.08
C VAL A 42 -6.15 -3.71 1.10
N PRO A 43 -6.89 -4.82 0.97
CA PRO A 43 -7.83 -5.27 2.00
C PRO A 43 -7.12 -5.73 3.29
N VAL A 44 -7.73 -5.48 4.44
CA VAL A 44 -7.31 -6.05 5.73
C VAL A 44 -7.71 -7.52 5.86
N ASP A 45 -7.06 -8.24 6.78
CA ASP A 45 -7.31 -9.65 7.11
C ASP A 45 -7.27 -10.62 5.91
N THR A 46 -6.59 -10.20 4.84
CA THR A 46 -6.42 -10.97 3.62
C THR A 46 -4.94 -11.18 3.36
N HIS A 47 -4.55 -12.41 3.02
CA HIS A 47 -3.18 -12.69 2.57
C HIS A 47 -2.96 -12.08 1.19
N ILE A 48 -2.22 -10.98 1.14
CA ILE A 48 -1.86 -10.28 -0.08
C ILE A 48 -0.47 -10.74 -0.52
N ARG A 49 -0.29 -10.99 -1.81
CA ARG A 49 1.01 -11.24 -2.43
C ARG A 49 1.39 -10.06 -3.31
N PHE A 50 2.45 -9.36 -2.93
CA PHE A 50 3.07 -8.36 -3.77
C PHE A 50 4.06 -9.05 -4.71
N VAL A 51 4.00 -8.69 -5.98
CA VAL A 51 4.98 -9.10 -7.00
C VAL A 51 5.70 -7.83 -7.45
N VAL A 52 7.01 -7.79 -7.24
CA VAL A 52 7.85 -6.59 -7.38
C VAL A 52 8.94 -6.85 -8.41
N THR A 53 9.17 -5.88 -9.30
CA THR A 53 10.23 -5.90 -10.32
C THR A 53 10.64 -4.47 -10.67
N GLY A 54 11.85 -4.31 -11.21
CA GLY A 54 12.35 -3.03 -11.70
C GLY A 54 12.08 -2.84 -13.20
N ALA A 55 11.90 -1.60 -13.65
CA ALA A 55 11.73 -1.30 -15.07
C ALA A 55 13.05 -0.93 -15.77
N ASP A 56 14.00 -0.37 -15.03
CA ASP A 56 15.22 0.24 -15.55
C ASP A 56 16.47 -0.20 -14.77
N VAL A 57 16.59 0.20 -13.50
CA VAL A 57 17.65 -0.18 -12.57
C VAL A 57 17.08 -0.96 -11.40
N ILE A 58 17.95 -1.40 -10.50
CA ILE A 58 17.52 -2.07 -9.26
C ILE A 58 16.92 -1.00 -8.35
N HIS A 59 15.71 -1.24 -7.85
CA HIS A 59 15.09 -0.47 -6.78
C HIS A 59 14.83 -1.38 -5.58
N ASP A 60 14.19 -0.89 -4.53
CA ASP A 60 13.78 -1.71 -3.39
C ASP A 60 12.41 -1.27 -2.86
N PHE A 61 11.47 -2.21 -2.74
CA PHE A 61 10.14 -1.99 -2.20
C PHE A 61 10.13 -2.25 -0.70
N ALA A 62 10.29 -1.20 0.10
CA ALA A 62 10.32 -1.28 1.55
C ALA A 62 9.15 -0.55 2.22
N ILE A 63 8.44 -1.25 3.10
CA ILE A 63 7.40 -0.72 3.99
C ILE A 63 7.71 -1.22 5.41
N PRO A 64 8.46 -0.45 6.22
CA PRO A 64 8.99 -0.91 7.51
C PRO A 64 7.90 -1.35 8.50
N SER A 65 6.77 -0.65 8.51
CA SER A 65 5.62 -0.93 9.39
C SER A 65 4.89 -2.24 9.07
N LEU A 66 5.06 -2.76 7.84
CA LEU A 66 4.58 -4.08 7.42
C LEU A 66 5.70 -5.13 7.44
N GLY A 67 6.94 -4.77 7.81
CA GLY A 67 8.10 -5.65 7.78
C GLY A 67 8.49 -6.11 6.38
N ILE A 68 8.11 -5.34 5.35
CA ILE A 68 8.40 -5.66 3.94
C ILE A 68 9.67 -4.94 3.52
N LYS A 69 10.59 -5.68 2.91
CA LYS A 69 11.73 -5.17 2.15
C LYS A 69 12.06 -6.19 1.05
N VAL A 70 11.97 -5.77 -0.21
CA VAL A 70 12.19 -6.67 -1.34
C VAL A 70 12.74 -5.91 -2.54
N ASP A 71 13.90 -6.35 -3.03
CA ASP A 71 14.53 -5.77 -4.21
C ASP A 71 13.61 -5.84 -5.42
N ALA A 72 13.65 -4.81 -6.25
CA ALA A 72 12.95 -4.68 -7.52
C ALA A 72 13.99 -4.73 -8.65
N ASN A 73 14.43 -5.93 -9.03
CA ASN A 73 15.45 -6.10 -10.07
C ASN A 73 14.79 -6.22 -11.46
N PRO A 74 15.27 -5.49 -12.48
CA PRO A 74 14.80 -5.65 -13.85
C PRO A 74 14.95 -7.09 -14.35
N GLY A 75 13.87 -7.63 -14.92
CA GLY A 75 13.84 -9.01 -15.44
C GLY A 75 13.68 -10.10 -14.37
N ARG A 76 13.52 -9.75 -13.08
CA ARG A 76 13.21 -10.69 -12.01
C ARG A 76 11.89 -10.32 -11.33
N LEU A 77 11.00 -11.30 -11.16
CA LEU A 77 9.77 -11.15 -10.38
C LEU A 77 10.00 -11.66 -8.95
N ASN A 78 10.10 -10.73 -8.01
CA ASN A 78 10.22 -11.06 -6.58
C ASN A 78 8.84 -11.04 -5.94
N GLN A 79 8.59 -11.95 -5.00
CA GLN A 79 7.29 -12.04 -4.33
C GLN A 79 7.45 -11.95 -2.82
N VAL A 80 6.57 -11.21 -2.18
CA VAL A 80 6.46 -11.11 -0.72
C VAL A 80 4.99 -11.15 -0.33
N SER A 81 4.68 -11.87 0.74
CA SER A 81 3.31 -11.98 1.26
C SER A 81 3.18 -11.12 2.51
N ALA A 82 2.05 -10.44 2.66
CA ALA A 82 1.70 -9.70 3.85
C ALA A 82 0.28 -10.04 4.32
N LEU A 83 0.08 -9.97 5.64
CA LEU A 83 -1.23 -10.00 6.27
C LEU A 83 -1.38 -8.72 7.08
N ILE A 84 -2.26 -7.83 6.63
CA ILE A 84 -2.50 -6.54 7.27
C ILE A 84 -3.66 -6.71 8.25
N GLN A 85 -3.36 -6.75 9.55
CA GLN A 85 -4.34 -7.03 10.61
C GLN A 85 -4.99 -5.78 11.22
N ARG A 86 -4.62 -4.60 10.73
CA ARG A 86 -5.16 -3.33 11.19
C ARG A 86 -5.35 -2.38 10.02
N GLU A 87 -6.46 -1.68 10.03
CA GLU A 87 -6.68 -0.56 9.11
C GLU A 87 -5.70 0.57 9.40
N GLY A 88 -5.30 1.29 8.36
CA GLY A 88 -4.41 2.43 8.49
C GLY A 88 -3.74 2.83 7.18
N VAL A 89 -2.86 3.81 7.30
CA VAL A 89 -1.99 4.28 6.24
C VAL A 89 -0.56 3.83 6.54
N PHE A 90 0.08 3.20 5.56
CA PHE A 90 1.44 2.69 5.70
C PHE A 90 2.34 3.35 4.65
N TYR A 91 3.42 3.97 5.13
CA TYR A 91 4.40 4.63 4.27
C TYR A 91 5.60 3.73 4.03
N GLY A 92 6.11 3.80 2.80
CA GLY A 92 7.30 3.10 2.36
C GLY A 92 8.14 3.99 1.44
N GLN A 93 9.44 3.71 1.42
CA GLN A 93 10.40 4.43 0.60
C GLN A 93 11.31 3.43 -0.10
N CYS A 94 11.77 3.82 -1.28
CA CYS A 94 12.87 3.16 -1.95
C CYS A 94 14.12 3.17 -1.06
N SER A 95 14.66 1.99 -0.72
CA SER A 95 15.84 1.88 0.16
C SER A 95 17.13 1.46 -0.56
N GLU A 96 17.12 1.49 -1.89
CA GLU A 96 18.28 1.31 -2.75
C GLU A 96 18.87 2.68 -3.14
N LEU A 97 20.18 2.73 -3.42
CA LEU A 97 20.93 3.96 -3.66
C LEU A 97 20.70 4.55 -5.07
N THR A 98 20.00 3.80 -5.91
CA THR A 98 19.63 4.20 -7.26
C THR A 98 18.60 5.33 -7.22
N ARG A 99 18.55 6.11 -8.29
CA ARG A 99 17.59 7.21 -8.43
C ARG A 99 16.22 6.60 -8.73
N CYS A 100 15.52 6.24 -7.67
CA CYS A 100 14.09 6.42 -7.54
C CYS A 100 13.81 7.95 -7.70
#